data_AF-A0ABD5VBE7-F1
#
_entry.id   AF-A0ABD5VBE7-F1
#
_cell.length_a   1.000
_cell.length_b   1.000
_cell.length_c   1.000
_cell.angle_alpha   90.00
_cell.angle_beta   90.00
_cell.angle_gamma   90.00
#
_symmetry.space_group_name_H-M   'P 1'
#
loop_
_entity.id
_entity.type
_entity.pdbx_description
1 polymer ?
#
loop_
_entity_poly.entity_id
_entity_poly.type
_entity_poly.pdbx_seq_one_letter_code
_entity_poly.pdbx_strand_id
1 'polypeptide(L)'
;MVSVTETYLILLIGSTPFILAALNKVLNNLHRRGSRPLAALLVGTLVWMLSALAVEVAPSFRVGLYANRIQYFGITVVPAAFLLFALAYVDREEFVNRYSVGLLSLEPLAAIALVWTNRSHDLWTAGGVVRKGATYVSDGAQVTCDAVICFGDSGQAFVAHTFYSYAILLAGAVLVLSRPLRSSAVPRGQAVSMAVAVFAPLAANALSLFVLPNGFPDLTPIAFGVSGVAIAVGLYRYSLVETDALTGAAGIDERDGGAVVVDDTSVADLNVEAAKVLGVDADTAVGAPVEEAFAGQSVLLDAHRDDPHSVADETVSDPISGETYEVTVETVEPDGTPRTGWVYGFETTE
;
A
#
# COMPACT_ATOMS: atom_id res chain seq x y z
N MET A 1 37.34 -11.47 6.47
CA MET A 1 36.25 -11.81 5.53
C MET A 1 34.98 -11.81 6.34
N VAL A 2 33.95 -11.08 5.90
CA VAL A 2 32.63 -11.10 6.52
C VAL A 2 31.97 -12.43 6.18
N SER A 3 31.38 -13.12 7.17
CA SER A 3 30.63 -14.36 6.95
C SER A 3 29.35 -14.11 6.16
N VAL A 4 28.75 -15.17 5.60
CA VAL A 4 27.46 -15.08 4.88
C VAL A 4 26.38 -14.52 5.80
N THR A 5 26.32 -14.99 7.04
CA THR A 5 25.36 -14.52 8.05
C THR A 5 25.58 -13.05 8.42
N GLU A 6 26.82 -12.62 8.66
CA GLU A 6 27.10 -11.20 8.93
C GLU A 6 26.72 -10.32 7.72
N THR A 7 26.99 -10.78 6.50
CA THR A 7 26.59 -10.07 5.28
C THR A 7 25.06 -9.95 5.19
N TYR A 8 24.34 -11.03 5.45
CA TYR A 8 22.88 -11.06 5.48
C TYR A 8 22.32 -10.05 6.50
N LEU A 9 22.85 -10.05 7.72
CA LEU A 9 22.43 -9.12 8.79
C LEU A 9 22.70 -7.67 8.43
N ILE A 10 23.86 -7.35 7.83
CA ILE A 10 24.19 -5.99 7.38
C ILE A 10 23.18 -5.51 6.34
N LEU A 11 22.88 -6.35 5.35
CA LEU A 11 21.91 -6.02 4.30
C LEU A 11 20.49 -5.84 4.86
N LEU A 12 20.08 -6.71 5.78
CA LEU A 12 18.78 -6.64 6.43
C LEU A 12 18.63 -5.36 7.27
N ILE A 13 19.62 -5.05 8.10
CA ILE A 13 19.62 -3.81 8.89
C ILE A 13 19.63 -2.58 7.98
N GLY A 14 20.48 -2.59 6.94
CA GLY A 14 20.60 -1.51 5.97
C GLY A 14 19.32 -1.24 5.16
N SER A 15 18.45 -2.23 5.02
CA SER A 15 17.16 -2.10 4.32
C SER A 15 16.07 -1.36 5.13
N THR A 16 16.17 -1.42 6.46
CA THR A 16 15.13 -0.91 7.39
C THR A 16 14.81 0.57 7.21
N PRO A 17 15.80 1.48 7.10
CA PRO A 17 15.53 2.92 6.98
C PRO A 17 14.72 3.28 5.74
N PHE A 18 14.88 2.56 4.63
CA PHE A 18 14.15 2.85 3.40
C PHE A 18 12.66 2.53 3.53
N ILE A 19 12.33 1.41 4.16
CA ILE A 19 10.94 1.02 4.42
C ILE A 19 10.31 1.99 5.44
N LEU A 20 11.05 2.40 6.48
CA LEU A 20 10.59 3.39 7.45
C LEU A 20 10.36 4.77 6.82
N ALA A 21 11.24 5.21 5.92
CA ALA A 21 11.08 6.48 5.21
C ALA A 21 9.84 6.46 4.30
N ALA A 22 9.64 5.37 3.55
CA ALA A 22 8.44 5.17 2.75
C ALA A 22 7.18 5.16 3.64
N LEU A 23 7.20 4.43 4.76
CA LEU A 23 6.08 4.37 5.69
C LEU A 23 5.76 5.74 6.28
N ASN A 24 6.76 6.51 6.72
CA ASN A 24 6.56 7.86 7.25
C ASN A 24 5.88 8.78 6.23
N LYS A 25 6.31 8.74 4.95
CA LYS A 25 5.67 9.51 3.88
C LYS A 25 4.20 9.09 3.71
N VAL A 26 3.91 7.79 3.68
CA VAL A 26 2.54 7.28 3.54
C VAL A 26 1.67 7.64 4.74
N LEU A 27 2.19 7.54 5.96
CA LEU A 27 1.47 7.88 7.19
C LEU A 27 1.08 9.37 7.24
N ASN A 28 1.93 10.25 6.72
CA ASN A 28 1.62 11.68 6.61
C ASN A 28 0.65 12.01 5.46
N ASN A 29 0.28 11.03 4.63
CA ASN A 29 -0.59 11.20 3.46
C ASN A 29 -1.68 10.13 3.44
N LEU A 30 -2.19 9.70 4.60
CA LEU A 30 -3.21 8.64 4.70
C LEU A 30 -4.57 8.99 4.10
N HIS A 31 -4.83 10.28 3.85
CA HIS A 31 -5.99 10.76 3.11
C HIS A 31 -5.87 10.47 1.61
N ARG A 32 -4.65 10.33 1.09
CA ARG A 32 -4.41 10.00 -0.33
C ARG A 32 -4.77 8.54 -0.63
N ARG A 33 -5.13 8.32 -1.89
CA ARG A 33 -5.60 7.05 -2.42
C ARG A 33 -4.54 5.97 -2.38
N GLY A 34 -4.94 4.75 -2.02
CA GLY A 34 -4.01 3.63 -1.85
C GLY A 34 -3.05 3.77 -0.65
N SER A 35 -2.98 4.91 0.06
CA SER A 35 -2.08 5.09 1.20
C SER A 35 -2.35 4.09 2.32
N ARG A 36 -3.61 3.86 2.68
CA ARG A 36 -3.97 2.94 3.77
C ARG A 36 -3.52 1.50 3.52
N PRO A 37 -3.87 0.85 2.37
CA PRO A 37 -3.37 -0.48 2.10
C PRO A 37 -1.85 -0.52 1.88
N LEU A 38 -1.24 0.54 1.32
CA LEU A 38 0.22 0.64 1.24
C LEU A 38 0.88 0.72 2.62
N ALA A 39 0.30 1.46 3.58
CA ALA A 39 0.77 1.52 4.95
C ALA A 39 0.68 0.15 5.61
N ALA A 40 -0.44 -0.56 5.45
CA ALA A 40 -0.60 -1.93 5.96
C ALA A 40 0.44 -2.89 5.35
N LEU A 41 0.71 -2.77 4.04
CA LEU A 41 1.74 -3.53 3.34
C LEU A 41 3.14 -3.26 3.92
N LEU A 42 3.51 -1.98 4.10
CA LEU A 42 4.80 -1.58 4.65
C LEU A 42 4.96 -1.99 6.13
N VAL A 43 3.90 -1.89 6.93
CA VAL A 43 3.89 -2.37 8.32
C VAL A 43 4.05 -3.88 8.38
N GLY A 44 3.30 -4.65 7.58
CA GLY A 44 3.45 -6.10 7.50
C GLY A 44 4.86 -6.51 7.08
N THR A 45 5.43 -5.79 6.11
CA THR A 45 6.80 -5.96 5.66
C THR A 45 7.82 -5.72 6.78
N LEU A 46 7.67 -4.64 7.56
CA LEU A 46 8.53 -4.37 8.72
C LEU A 46 8.39 -5.43 9.80
N VAL A 47 7.17 -5.87 10.12
CA VAL A 47 6.92 -6.92 11.11
C VAL A 47 7.62 -8.21 10.69
N TRP A 48 7.50 -8.61 9.41
CA TRP A 48 8.20 -9.77 8.88
C TRP A 48 9.71 -9.58 9.01
N MET A 49 10.25 -8.52 8.44
CA MET A 49 11.69 -8.28 8.32
C MET A 49 12.39 -8.17 9.70
N LEU A 50 11.80 -7.43 10.64
CA LEU A 50 12.35 -7.28 11.99
C LEU A 50 12.25 -8.57 12.80
N SER A 51 11.19 -9.35 12.59
CA SER A 51 11.05 -10.66 13.23
C SER A 51 12.06 -11.66 12.67
N ALA A 52 12.31 -11.65 11.35
CA ALA A 52 13.34 -12.45 10.71
C ALA A 52 14.74 -12.09 11.25
N LEU A 53 15.02 -10.79 11.41
CA LEU A 53 16.25 -10.34 12.06
C LEU A 53 16.35 -10.90 13.49
N ALA A 54 15.27 -10.82 14.27
CA ALA A 54 15.22 -11.31 15.64
C ALA A 54 15.40 -12.83 15.75
N VAL A 55 14.99 -13.60 14.73
CA VAL A 55 15.26 -15.03 14.63
C VAL A 55 16.76 -15.27 14.50
N GLU A 56 17.44 -14.61 13.56
CA GLU A 56 18.87 -14.82 13.30
C GLU A 56 19.77 -14.46 14.49
N VAL A 57 19.41 -13.43 15.26
CA VAL A 57 20.19 -12.98 16.43
C VAL A 57 19.68 -13.54 17.76
N ALA A 58 18.73 -14.49 17.72
CA ALA A 58 18.07 -14.98 18.92
C ALA A 58 19.06 -15.65 19.90
N PRO A 59 19.13 -15.22 21.18
CA PRO A 59 20.04 -15.82 22.16
C PRO A 59 19.58 -17.21 22.65
N SER A 60 18.36 -17.60 22.31
CA SER A 60 17.81 -18.90 22.68
C SER A 60 16.75 -19.36 21.70
N PHE A 61 16.55 -20.68 21.64
CA PHE A 61 15.48 -21.31 20.85
C PHE A 61 14.10 -20.71 21.14
N ARG A 62 13.79 -20.42 22.41
CA ARG A 62 12.48 -19.86 22.78
C ARG A 62 12.27 -18.48 22.16
N VAL A 63 13.30 -17.64 22.16
CA VAL A 63 13.24 -16.31 21.55
C VAL A 63 13.08 -16.42 20.04
N GLY A 64 13.89 -17.26 19.37
CA GLY A 64 13.78 -17.49 17.93
C GLY A 64 12.42 -18.06 17.53
N LEU A 65 11.87 -19.01 18.29
CA LEU A 65 10.54 -19.56 18.04
C LEU A 65 9.44 -18.50 18.13
N TYR A 66 9.47 -17.62 19.13
CA TYR A 66 8.48 -16.55 19.24
C TYR A 66 8.66 -15.49 18.15
N ALA A 67 9.90 -15.09 17.85
CA ALA A 67 10.19 -14.18 16.74
C ALA A 67 9.64 -14.74 15.42
N ASN A 68 9.89 -16.02 15.14
CA ASN A 68 9.35 -16.69 13.96
C ASN A 68 7.80 -16.70 13.93
N ARG A 69 7.14 -16.96 15.07
CA ARG A 69 5.67 -16.87 15.15
C ARG A 69 5.14 -15.45 14.92
N ILE A 70 5.87 -14.43 15.34
CA ILE A 70 5.53 -13.02 15.10
C ILE A 70 5.73 -12.67 13.62
N GLN A 71 6.74 -13.23 12.96
CA GLN A 71 6.99 -13.04 11.54
C GLN A 71 5.77 -13.35 10.68
N TYR A 72 4.98 -14.38 11.05
CA TYR A 72 3.78 -14.78 10.33
C TYR A 72 2.67 -13.72 10.31
N PHE A 73 2.63 -12.78 11.26
CA PHE A 73 1.72 -11.63 11.14
C PHE A 73 2.07 -10.78 9.92
N GLY A 74 3.36 -10.57 9.65
CA GLY A 74 3.81 -9.87 8.45
C GLY A 74 3.55 -10.68 7.19
N ILE A 75 3.93 -11.96 7.18
CA ILE A 75 3.77 -12.88 6.04
C ILE A 75 2.31 -12.92 5.55
N THR A 76 1.36 -13.03 6.49
CA THR A 76 -0.06 -13.19 6.16
C THR A 76 -0.74 -11.88 5.76
N VAL A 77 -0.32 -10.73 6.31
CA VAL A 77 -0.92 -9.42 5.97
C VAL A 77 -0.46 -8.92 4.61
N VAL A 78 0.80 -9.17 4.23
CA VAL A 78 1.42 -8.63 3.01
C VAL A 78 0.61 -8.93 1.73
N PRO A 79 0.19 -10.17 1.42
CA PRO A 79 -0.58 -10.46 0.21
C PRO A 79 -1.92 -9.69 0.15
N ALA A 80 -2.69 -9.70 1.24
CA ALA A 80 -3.99 -9.04 1.30
C ALA A 80 -3.86 -7.53 1.15
N ALA A 81 -2.92 -6.91 1.87
CA ALA A 81 -2.64 -5.49 1.77
C ALA A 81 -2.15 -5.09 0.37
N PHE A 82 -1.32 -5.93 -0.27
CA PHE A 82 -0.86 -5.71 -1.64
C PHE A 82 -2.01 -5.75 -2.65
N LEU A 83 -2.94 -6.70 -2.55
CA LEU A 83 -4.09 -6.74 -3.47
C LEU A 83 -5.00 -5.52 -3.32
N LEU A 84 -5.29 -5.10 -2.08
CA LEU A 84 -6.07 -3.89 -1.82
C LEU A 84 -5.37 -2.64 -2.36
N PHE A 85 -4.05 -2.58 -2.19
CA PHE A 85 -3.23 -1.51 -2.76
C PHE A 85 -3.26 -1.55 -4.29
N ALA A 86 -3.14 -2.72 -4.91
CA ALA A 86 -3.19 -2.88 -6.35
C ALA A 86 -4.54 -2.45 -6.94
N LEU A 87 -5.65 -2.72 -6.24
CA LEU A 87 -6.99 -2.25 -6.61
C LEU A 87 -7.08 -0.73 -6.56
N ALA A 88 -6.64 -0.11 -5.46
CA ALA A 88 -6.58 1.35 -5.36
C ALA A 88 -5.65 1.96 -6.42
N TYR A 89 -4.52 1.30 -6.69
CA TYR A 89 -3.57 1.70 -7.71
C TYR A 89 -4.15 1.61 -9.13
N VAL A 90 -5.20 0.83 -9.40
CA VAL A 90 -5.85 0.82 -10.73
C VAL A 90 -7.19 1.54 -10.72
N ASP A 91 -7.40 2.44 -9.77
CA ASP A 91 -8.60 3.26 -9.62
C ASP A 91 -9.88 2.41 -9.45
N ARG A 92 -9.77 1.28 -8.74
CA ARG A 92 -10.86 0.34 -8.42
C ARG A 92 -11.19 0.29 -6.92
N GLU A 93 -11.34 1.47 -6.33
CA GLU A 93 -11.55 1.65 -4.89
C GLU A 93 -12.92 1.18 -4.41
N GLU A 94 -13.89 1.02 -5.30
CA GLU A 94 -15.20 0.42 -4.99
C GLU A 94 -15.06 -0.99 -4.40
N PHE A 95 -13.98 -1.70 -4.76
CA PHE A 95 -13.62 -2.99 -4.18
C PHE A 95 -12.77 -2.88 -2.90
N VAL A 96 -12.23 -1.71 -2.57
CA VAL A 96 -11.42 -1.45 -1.36
C VAL A 96 -12.33 -0.96 -0.23
N ASN A 97 -13.24 -1.84 0.20
CA ASN A 97 -14.23 -1.54 1.21
C ASN A 97 -14.12 -2.47 2.43
N ARG A 98 -14.89 -2.17 3.49
CA ARG A 98 -14.87 -2.94 4.74
C ARG A 98 -15.19 -4.44 4.56
N TYR A 99 -15.98 -4.81 3.54
CA TYR A 99 -16.34 -6.19 3.28
C TYR A 99 -15.18 -6.95 2.65
N SER A 100 -14.52 -6.37 1.64
CA SER A 100 -13.32 -6.95 1.04
C SER A 100 -12.19 -7.07 2.06
N VAL A 101 -11.99 -6.04 2.89
CA VAL A 101 -11.01 -6.09 3.99
C VAL A 101 -11.35 -7.21 4.98
N GLY A 102 -12.61 -7.32 5.40
CA GLY A 102 -13.05 -8.38 6.30
C GLY A 102 -12.85 -9.78 5.71
N LEU A 103 -13.22 -9.97 4.44
CA LEU A 103 -13.07 -11.24 3.73
C LEU A 103 -11.60 -11.64 3.57
N LEU A 104 -10.76 -10.71 3.12
CA LEU A 104 -9.32 -10.93 2.95
C LEU A 104 -8.59 -11.13 4.27
N SER A 105 -9.17 -10.70 5.40
CA SER A 105 -8.63 -10.91 6.74
C SER A 105 -8.95 -12.29 7.32
N LEU A 106 -9.91 -13.04 6.76
CA LEU A 106 -10.27 -14.37 7.29
C LEU A 106 -9.10 -15.35 7.24
N GLU A 107 -8.41 -15.41 6.10
CA GLU A 107 -7.27 -16.32 5.93
C GLU A 107 -6.09 -15.94 6.84
N PRO A 108 -5.62 -14.67 6.90
CA PRO A 108 -4.56 -14.27 7.82
C PRO A 108 -4.86 -14.60 9.28
N LEU A 109 -6.08 -14.35 9.73
CA LEU A 109 -6.50 -14.67 11.10
C LEU A 109 -6.48 -16.18 11.36
N ALA A 110 -6.95 -16.99 10.41
CA ALA A 110 -6.92 -18.44 10.51
C ALA A 110 -5.47 -18.97 10.51
N ALA A 111 -4.63 -18.46 9.60
CA ALA A 111 -3.22 -18.82 9.50
C ALA A 111 -2.46 -18.49 10.80
N ILE A 112 -2.63 -17.28 11.34
CA ILE A 112 -2.03 -16.88 12.62
C ILE A 112 -2.52 -17.80 13.75
N ALA A 113 -3.82 -18.08 13.84
CA ALA A 113 -4.33 -19.01 14.86
C ALA A 113 -3.62 -20.37 14.77
N LEU A 114 -3.53 -20.94 13.57
CA LEU A 114 -2.90 -22.24 13.32
C LEU A 114 -1.39 -22.25 13.61
N VAL A 115 -0.67 -21.17 13.30
CA VAL A 115 0.76 -21.00 13.67
C VAL A 115 0.94 -21.10 15.19
N TRP A 116 0.10 -20.38 15.94
CA TRP A 116 0.25 -20.28 17.39
C TRP A 116 -0.25 -21.52 18.11
N THR A 117 -1.28 -22.18 17.58
CA THR A 117 -1.82 -23.44 18.09
C THR A 117 -1.16 -24.68 17.50
N ASN A 118 -0.16 -24.55 16.62
CA ASN A 118 0.38 -25.68 15.83
C ASN A 118 0.66 -26.96 16.64
N ARG A 119 1.11 -26.83 17.89
CA ARG A 119 1.40 -27.97 18.79
C ARG A 119 0.22 -28.90 19.08
N SER A 120 -1.02 -28.47 18.85
CA SER A 120 -2.19 -29.32 19.10
C SER A 120 -2.63 -30.12 17.88
N HIS A 121 -2.13 -29.82 16.68
CA HIS A 121 -2.69 -30.36 15.44
C HIS A 121 -1.69 -30.55 14.28
N ASP A 122 -0.48 -29.99 14.34
CA ASP A 122 0.59 -30.12 13.32
C ASP A 122 0.13 -29.73 11.89
N LEU A 123 -0.81 -28.78 11.79
CA LEU A 123 -1.39 -28.36 10.51
C LEU A 123 -0.55 -27.30 9.81
N TRP A 124 0.27 -26.56 10.56
CA TRP A 124 1.18 -25.55 10.02
C TRP A 124 2.55 -26.17 9.70
N THR A 125 3.13 -26.89 10.66
CA THR A 125 4.36 -27.66 10.48
C THR A 125 4.10 -29.08 10.93
N ALA A 126 4.28 -30.05 10.01
CA ALA A 126 4.22 -31.48 10.27
C ALA A 126 5.56 -31.98 10.83
N GLY A 127 5.57 -32.94 11.74
CA GLY A 127 6.83 -33.52 12.29
C GLY A 127 7.27 -32.98 13.66
N GLY A 128 6.53 -32.02 14.22
CA GLY A 128 6.72 -31.51 15.58
C GLY A 128 7.83 -30.46 15.70
N VAL A 129 7.69 -29.57 16.70
CA VAL A 129 8.71 -28.56 17.04
C VAL A 129 9.93 -29.25 17.62
N VAL A 130 10.95 -29.49 16.79
CA VAL A 130 12.16 -30.20 17.18
C VAL A 130 12.87 -29.46 18.33
N ARG A 131 13.09 -30.17 19.45
CA ARG A 131 13.73 -29.62 20.66
C ARG A 131 15.21 -29.34 20.37
N LYS A 132 15.71 -28.21 20.88
CA LYS A 132 17.15 -27.83 20.92
C LYS A 132 18.03 -29.06 21.22
N GLY A 133 18.80 -29.54 20.23
CA GLY A 133 19.69 -30.71 20.37
C GLY A 133 19.63 -31.76 19.25
N ALA A 134 18.56 -31.84 18.46
CA ALA A 134 18.40 -32.94 17.51
C ALA A 134 18.98 -32.72 16.10
N THR A 135 19.38 -31.49 15.73
CA THR A 135 20.22 -31.25 14.54
C THR A 135 21.04 -29.98 14.74
N TYR A 136 22.11 -30.07 15.53
CA TYR A 136 23.20 -29.10 15.47
C TYR A 136 24.13 -29.53 14.32
N VAL A 137 24.09 -28.82 13.19
CA VAL A 137 25.27 -28.83 12.30
C VAL A 137 26.32 -27.95 12.99
N SER A 138 27.55 -28.46 13.03
CA SER A 138 28.67 -28.05 13.88
C SER A 138 29.19 -26.61 13.74
N ASP A 139 28.59 -25.76 12.91
CA ASP A 139 29.15 -24.45 12.53
C ASP A 139 28.33 -23.23 12.99
N GLY A 140 27.51 -23.37 14.04
CA GLY A 140 26.94 -22.22 14.75
C GLY A 140 25.76 -21.52 14.05
N ALA A 141 25.29 -22.01 12.90
CA ALA A 141 24.05 -21.55 12.28
C ALA A 141 22.83 -22.14 13.02
N GLN A 142 21.93 -21.28 13.50
CA GLN A 142 20.63 -21.70 14.02
C GLN A 142 19.73 -22.18 12.86
N VAL A 143 19.83 -23.46 12.48
CA VAL A 143 18.79 -24.05 11.63
C VAL A 143 17.62 -24.40 12.53
N THR A 144 16.76 -23.42 12.80
CA THR A 144 15.42 -23.74 13.30
C THR A 144 14.61 -24.26 12.10
N CYS A 145 14.14 -25.51 12.18
CA CYS A 145 13.21 -26.06 11.18
C CYS A 145 11.89 -25.27 11.09
N ASP A 146 11.65 -24.36 12.04
CA ASP A 146 10.54 -23.40 12.01
C ASP A 146 10.85 -22.10 11.25
N ALA A 147 12.13 -21.71 11.06
CA ALA A 147 12.53 -20.44 10.42
C ALA A 147 12.92 -20.56 8.95
N VAL A 148 13.19 -21.77 8.48
CA VAL A 148 13.42 -22.05 7.07
C VAL A 148 12.28 -22.95 6.60
N ILE A 149 11.68 -22.62 5.46
CA ILE A 149 10.67 -23.46 4.79
C ILE A 149 11.34 -24.79 4.45
N CYS A 150 11.28 -25.74 5.38
CA CYS A 150 11.59 -27.13 5.10
C CYS A 150 10.35 -27.73 4.42
N PHE A 151 10.30 -27.68 3.09
CA PHE A 151 9.19 -28.24 2.31
C PHE A 151 8.87 -29.71 2.68
N GLY A 152 9.84 -30.45 3.24
CA GLY A 152 9.64 -31.83 3.71
C GLY A 152 8.67 -31.98 4.89
N ASP A 153 8.49 -30.93 5.69
CA ASP A 153 7.73 -30.94 6.95
C ASP A 153 6.59 -29.91 6.95
N SER A 154 6.16 -29.47 5.76
CA SER A 154 5.07 -28.48 5.64
C SER A 154 3.71 -29.12 5.96
N GLY A 155 2.99 -28.54 6.93
CA GLY A 155 1.63 -28.96 7.25
C GLY A 155 0.62 -28.55 6.18
N GLN A 156 -0.55 -29.21 6.15
CA GLN A 156 -1.57 -28.98 5.12
C GLN A 156 -2.09 -27.53 5.08
N ALA A 157 -2.21 -26.88 6.24
CA ALA A 157 -2.66 -25.49 6.31
C ALA A 157 -1.59 -24.51 5.81
N PHE A 158 -0.31 -24.80 6.03
CA PHE A 158 0.77 -23.99 5.45
C PHE A 158 0.73 -24.06 3.92
N VAL A 159 0.55 -25.26 3.35
CA VAL A 159 0.41 -25.42 1.89
C VAL A 159 -0.79 -24.64 1.36
N ALA A 160 -1.94 -24.70 2.04
CA ALA A 160 -3.12 -23.91 1.68
C ALA A 160 -2.85 -22.40 1.72
N HIS A 161 -2.20 -21.91 2.79
CA HIS A 161 -1.77 -20.52 2.93
C HIS A 161 -0.83 -20.09 1.78
N THR A 162 0.12 -20.95 1.40
CA THR A 162 1.04 -20.69 0.28
C THR A 162 0.29 -20.51 -1.04
N PHE A 163 -0.63 -21.42 -1.37
CA PHE A 163 -1.45 -21.30 -2.59
C PHE A 163 -2.33 -20.05 -2.59
N TYR A 164 -2.99 -19.78 -1.46
CA TYR A 164 -3.79 -18.56 -1.30
C TYR A 164 -2.93 -17.31 -1.51
N SER A 165 -1.80 -17.21 -0.81
CA SER A 165 -0.91 -16.05 -0.87
C SER A 165 -0.38 -15.80 -2.27
N TYR A 166 0.07 -16.85 -2.98
CA TYR A 166 0.54 -16.68 -4.35
C TYR A 166 -0.59 -16.33 -5.33
N ALA A 167 -1.81 -16.84 -5.14
CA ALA A 167 -2.94 -16.44 -5.97
C ALA A 167 -3.29 -14.95 -5.78
N ILE A 168 -3.30 -14.46 -4.53
CA ILE A 168 -3.54 -13.06 -4.19
C ILE A 168 -2.42 -12.15 -4.73
N LEU A 169 -1.16 -12.54 -4.55
CA LEU A 169 -0.01 -11.81 -5.08
C LEU A 169 -0.04 -11.75 -6.62
N LEU A 170 -0.39 -12.86 -7.29
CA LEU A 170 -0.51 -12.90 -8.74
C LEU A 170 -1.62 -11.98 -9.23
N ALA A 171 -2.79 -12.00 -8.58
CA ALA A 171 -3.89 -11.10 -8.92
C ALA A 171 -3.48 -9.62 -8.78
N GLY A 172 -2.83 -9.25 -7.66
CA GLY A 172 -2.33 -7.89 -7.45
C GLY A 172 -1.27 -7.48 -8.50
N ALA A 173 -0.35 -8.39 -8.83
CA ALA A 173 0.67 -8.14 -9.85
C ALA A 173 0.06 -7.93 -11.23
N VAL A 174 -0.93 -8.74 -11.62
CA VAL A 174 -1.66 -8.57 -12.89
C VAL A 174 -2.35 -7.21 -12.96
N LEU A 175 -2.99 -6.77 -11.88
CA LEU A 175 -3.63 -5.44 -11.82
C LEU A 175 -2.60 -4.33 -12.04
N VAL A 176 -1.54 -4.32 -11.22
CA VAL A 176 -0.45 -3.34 -11.30
C VAL A 176 0.16 -3.26 -12.70
N LEU A 177 0.48 -4.41 -13.30
CA LEU A 177 1.15 -4.46 -14.60
C LEU A 177 0.20 -4.15 -15.76
N SER A 178 -1.11 -4.29 -15.56
CA SER A 178 -2.10 -3.93 -16.58
C SER A 178 -2.31 -2.42 -16.72
N ARG A 179 -2.05 -1.62 -15.67
CA ARG A 179 -2.29 -0.17 -15.68
C ARG A 179 -1.54 0.58 -16.81
N PRO A 180 -0.21 0.46 -16.94
CA PRO A 180 0.52 1.16 -18.01
C PRO A 180 0.18 0.65 -19.43
N LEU A 181 -0.46 -0.52 -19.55
CA LEU A 181 -0.95 -1.02 -20.85
C LEU A 181 -2.30 -0.42 -21.25
N ARG A 182 -3.04 0.14 -20.29
CA ARG A 182 -4.41 0.67 -20.49
C ARG A 182 -4.49 2.18 -20.49
N SER A 183 -3.50 2.87 -19.92
CA SER A 183 -3.44 4.32 -19.87
C SER A 183 -2.06 4.82 -20.29
N SER A 184 -2.02 5.65 -21.33
CA SER A 184 -0.80 6.35 -21.77
C SER A 184 -0.34 7.44 -20.80
N ALA A 185 -1.17 7.80 -19.82
CA ALA A 185 -0.88 8.86 -18.85
C ALA A 185 0.02 8.40 -17.70
N VAL A 186 0.23 7.09 -17.50
CA VAL A 186 1.09 6.57 -16.42
C VAL A 186 2.57 6.83 -16.77
N PRO A 187 3.32 7.59 -15.95
CA PRO A 187 4.74 7.79 -16.16
C PRO A 187 5.50 6.45 -16.14
N ARG A 188 6.38 6.23 -17.13
CA ARG A 188 7.21 5.00 -17.19
C ARG A 188 7.97 4.74 -15.90
N GLY A 189 8.42 5.80 -15.23
CA GLY A 189 9.10 5.70 -13.93
C GLY A 189 8.24 5.12 -12.82
N GLN A 190 6.94 5.43 -12.79
CA GLN A 190 5.98 4.89 -11.83
C GLN A 190 5.70 3.39 -12.10
N ALA A 191 5.57 3.01 -13.38
CA ALA A 191 5.39 1.61 -13.76
C ALA A 191 6.63 0.76 -13.43
N VAL A 192 7.83 1.26 -13.71
CA VAL A 192 9.09 0.58 -13.39
C VAL A 192 9.29 0.46 -11.88
N SER A 193 9.04 1.52 -11.11
CA SER A 193 9.18 1.47 -9.66
C SER A 193 8.25 0.43 -9.06
N MET A 194 7.00 0.36 -9.53
CA MET A 194 6.05 -0.63 -9.05
C MET A 194 6.45 -2.07 -9.45
N ALA A 195 6.88 -2.26 -10.69
CA ALA A 195 7.36 -3.57 -11.15
C ALA A 195 8.54 -4.05 -10.30
N VAL A 196 9.51 -3.18 -10.01
CA VAL A 196 10.66 -3.51 -9.15
C VAL A 196 10.19 -3.86 -7.73
N ALA A 197 9.26 -3.09 -7.15
CA ALA A 197 8.74 -3.35 -5.82
C ALA A 197 8.01 -4.70 -5.70
N VAL A 198 7.35 -5.16 -6.76
CA VAL A 198 6.64 -6.45 -6.78
C VAL A 198 7.58 -7.61 -7.08
N PHE A 199 8.42 -7.48 -8.09
CA PHE A 199 9.24 -8.59 -8.58
C PHE A 199 10.50 -8.84 -7.77
N ALA A 200 11.07 -7.83 -7.10
CA ALA A 200 12.25 -8.03 -6.26
C ALA A 200 12.03 -9.10 -5.16
N PRO A 201 10.98 -9.03 -4.32
CA PRO A 201 10.75 -10.03 -3.29
C PRO A 201 10.32 -11.38 -3.88
N LEU A 202 9.55 -11.41 -4.97
CA LEU A 202 9.18 -12.67 -5.63
C LEU A 202 10.41 -13.41 -6.21
N ALA A 203 11.33 -12.67 -6.83
CA ALA A 203 12.57 -13.23 -7.36
C ALA A 203 13.48 -13.73 -6.23
N ALA A 204 13.62 -12.97 -5.14
CA ALA A 204 14.37 -13.39 -3.97
C ALA A 204 13.76 -14.63 -3.30
N ASN A 205 12.44 -14.67 -3.18
CA ASN A 205 11.71 -15.80 -2.64
C ASN A 205 11.91 -17.06 -3.51
N ALA A 206 11.75 -16.94 -4.83
CA ALA A 206 12.00 -18.06 -5.75
C ALA A 206 13.46 -18.55 -5.69
N LEU A 207 14.42 -17.62 -5.59
CA LEU A 207 15.83 -17.97 -5.43
C LEU A 207 16.07 -18.76 -4.13
N SER A 208 15.52 -18.29 -3.02
CA SER A 208 15.60 -18.95 -1.71
C SER A 208 14.93 -20.32 -1.68
N LEU A 209 13.82 -20.51 -2.39
CA LEU A 209 13.08 -21.78 -2.38
C LEU A 209 13.64 -22.83 -3.35
N PHE A 210 14.10 -22.42 -4.54
CA PHE A 210 14.38 -23.36 -5.63
C PHE A 210 15.87 -23.46 -6.01
N VAL A 211 16.71 -22.52 -5.60
CA VAL A 211 18.09 -22.42 -6.09
C VAL A 211 19.12 -22.47 -4.98
N LEU A 212 18.87 -21.79 -3.85
CA LEU A 212 19.84 -21.71 -2.77
C LEU A 212 19.93 -23.04 -1.99
N PRO A 213 21.11 -23.37 -1.43
CA PRO A 213 21.27 -24.57 -0.62
C PRO A 213 20.36 -24.57 0.61
N ASN A 214 19.96 -25.77 1.04
CA ASN A 214 19.22 -25.94 2.30
C ASN A 214 19.98 -25.31 3.47
N GLY A 215 19.29 -24.47 4.25
CA GLY A 215 19.87 -23.74 5.39
C GLY A 215 20.48 -22.38 5.02
N PHE A 216 20.44 -21.96 3.75
CA PHE A 216 20.74 -20.58 3.38
C PHE A 216 19.59 -19.65 3.85
N PRO A 217 19.86 -18.44 4.37
CA PRO A 217 18.81 -17.52 4.81
C PRO A 217 17.83 -17.14 3.69
N ASP A 218 16.55 -16.99 4.03
CA ASP A 218 15.56 -16.43 3.11
C ASP A 218 15.96 -15.01 2.70
N LEU A 219 16.08 -14.75 1.41
CA LEU A 219 16.49 -13.45 0.86
C LEU A 219 15.32 -12.47 0.72
N THR A 220 14.08 -12.94 0.88
CA THR A 220 12.86 -12.12 0.78
C THR A 220 12.91 -10.89 1.69
N PRO A 221 13.30 -11.00 2.99
CA PRO A 221 13.42 -9.83 3.87
C PRO A 221 14.39 -8.76 3.38
N ILE A 222 15.50 -9.13 2.73
CA ILE A 222 16.45 -8.17 2.15
C ILE A 222 15.85 -7.50 0.91
N ALA A 223 15.14 -8.26 0.08
CA ALA A 223 14.49 -7.74 -1.13
C ALA A 223 13.36 -6.74 -0.83
N PHE A 224 12.80 -6.77 0.37
CA PHE A 224 11.92 -5.70 0.84
C PHE A 224 12.61 -4.35 0.95
N GLY A 225 13.93 -4.30 1.18
CA GLY A 225 14.71 -3.06 1.08
C GLY A 225 14.69 -2.45 -0.31
N VAL A 226 14.90 -3.29 -1.33
CA VAL A 226 14.80 -2.88 -2.74
C VAL A 226 13.39 -2.39 -3.04
N SER A 227 12.39 -3.08 -2.51
CA SER A 227 10.98 -2.69 -2.65
C SER A 227 10.69 -1.36 -1.96
N GLY A 228 11.21 -1.14 -0.75
CA GLY A 228 11.09 0.11 -0.01
C GLY A 228 11.73 1.28 -0.74
N VAL A 229 12.92 1.09 -1.33
CA VAL A 229 13.56 2.10 -2.20
C VAL A 229 12.72 2.37 -3.44
N ALA A 230 12.25 1.34 -4.13
CA ALA A 230 11.44 1.49 -5.33
C ALA A 230 10.11 2.20 -5.04
N ILE A 231 9.43 1.83 -3.95
CA ILE A 231 8.22 2.51 -3.45
C ILE A 231 8.55 3.94 -3.08
N ALA A 232 9.64 4.22 -2.35
CA ALA A 232 10.04 5.58 -2.01
C ALA A 232 10.31 6.42 -3.26
N VAL A 233 11.07 5.92 -4.23
CA VAL A 233 11.29 6.60 -5.51
C VAL A 233 9.96 6.83 -6.23
N GLY A 234 9.08 5.84 -6.23
CA GLY A 234 7.71 5.98 -6.72
C GLY A 234 6.99 7.15 -6.04
N LEU A 235 6.97 7.18 -4.71
CA LEU A 235 6.26 8.17 -3.91
C LEU A 235 6.82 9.58 -4.09
N TYR A 236 8.15 9.73 -4.07
CA TYR A 236 8.80 11.04 -4.07
C TYR A 236 9.07 11.61 -5.47
N ARG A 237 9.27 10.75 -6.49
CA ARG A 237 9.66 11.21 -7.83
C ARG A 237 8.56 11.09 -8.87
N TYR A 238 7.65 10.12 -8.69
CA TYR A 238 6.64 9.75 -9.67
C TYR A 238 5.23 9.70 -9.09
N SER A 239 5.04 10.30 -7.90
CA SER A 239 3.75 10.42 -7.22
C SER A 239 2.97 9.09 -7.21
N LEU A 240 3.59 8.01 -6.73
CA LEU A 240 2.97 6.65 -6.69
C LEU A 240 1.59 6.62 -6.03
N VAL A 241 1.34 7.59 -5.14
CA VAL A 241 0.16 7.73 -4.28
C VAL A 241 -0.58 9.08 -4.51
N GLU A 242 -0.17 9.89 -5.49
CA GLU A 242 -0.80 11.19 -5.84
C GLU A 242 -0.72 11.40 -7.37
N THR A 243 -1.64 11.92 -8.14
CA THR A 243 -2.90 12.63 -7.99
C THR A 243 -4.05 11.68 -8.35
N ASP A 244 -5.26 11.96 -7.83
CA ASP A 244 -6.47 11.39 -8.43
C ASP A 244 -6.38 11.53 -9.95
N ALA A 245 -6.74 10.49 -10.71
CA ALA A 245 -6.86 10.60 -12.16
C ALA A 245 -7.69 11.83 -12.55
N LEU A 246 -8.70 12.21 -11.74
CA LEU A 246 -9.46 13.44 -11.88
C LEU A 246 -8.58 14.69 -11.73
N THR A 247 -7.75 14.78 -10.68
CA THR A 247 -6.86 15.93 -10.48
C THR A 247 -5.84 16.08 -11.60
N GLY A 248 -5.22 14.98 -12.03
CA GLY A 248 -4.24 15.00 -13.11
C GLY A 248 -4.85 15.43 -14.45
N ALA A 249 -6.08 14.97 -14.74
CA ALA A 249 -6.82 15.39 -15.93
C ALA A 249 -7.36 16.83 -15.81
N ALA A 250 -7.67 17.29 -14.60
CA ALA A 250 -8.15 18.63 -14.36
C ALA A 250 -7.05 19.69 -14.49
N GLY A 251 -5.78 19.41 -14.13
CA GLY A 251 -4.70 20.39 -14.25
C GLY A 251 -4.87 21.63 -13.36
N ILE A 252 -5.42 21.44 -12.16
CA ILE A 252 -5.77 22.54 -11.23
C ILE A 252 -4.60 23.43 -10.81
N ASP A 253 -3.39 22.90 -10.74
CA ASP A 253 -2.19 23.67 -10.36
C ASP A 253 -1.79 24.72 -11.41
N GLU A 254 -2.25 24.56 -12.66
CA GLU A 254 -1.91 25.45 -13.79
C GLU A 254 -3.00 26.52 -14.05
N ARG A 255 -4.10 26.52 -13.28
CA ARG A 255 -5.19 27.49 -13.45
C ARG A 255 -4.92 28.78 -12.67
N ASP A 256 -5.18 29.92 -13.31
CA ASP A 256 -4.97 31.26 -12.73
C ASP A 256 -6.01 31.62 -11.65
N GLY A 257 -7.17 30.97 -11.62
CA GLY A 257 -8.24 31.16 -10.63
C GLY A 257 -8.33 30.04 -9.58
N GLY A 258 -9.31 30.14 -8.68
CA GLY A 258 -9.61 29.06 -7.75
C GLY A 258 -10.16 27.86 -8.50
N ALA A 259 -9.72 26.65 -8.19
CA ALA A 259 -10.38 25.46 -8.72
C ALA A 259 -10.34 24.27 -7.75
N VAL A 260 -11.48 23.59 -7.66
CA VAL A 260 -11.70 22.39 -6.83
C VAL A 260 -12.21 21.27 -7.72
N VAL A 261 -11.61 20.09 -7.57
CA VAL A 261 -12.00 18.87 -8.27
C VAL A 261 -12.72 17.99 -7.27
N VAL A 262 -13.91 17.55 -7.62
CA VAL A 262 -14.70 16.64 -6.79
C VAL A 262 -15.13 15.41 -7.57
N ASP A 263 -15.26 14.29 -6.86
CA ASP A 263 -16.04 13.15 -7.33
C ASP A 263 -17.47 13.22 -6.77
N ASP A 264 -18.25 12.16 -6.93
CA ASP A 264 -19.65 12.08 -6.45
C ASP A 264 -19.83 12.32 -4.94
N THR A 265 -18.77 12.15 -4.14
CA THR A 265 -18.90 12.10 -2.67
C THR A 265 -17.82 12.87 -1.93
N SER A 266 -16.65 13.10 -2.54
CA SER A 266 -15.50 13.68 -1.87
C SER A 266 -14.70 14.64 -2.75
N VAL A 267 -13.96 15.54 -2.10
CA VAL A 267 -13.01 16.42 -2.76
C VAL A 267 -11.78 15.62 -3.18
N ALA A 268 -11.53 15.59 -4.49
CA ALA A 268 -10.36 14.93 -5.07
C ALA A 268 -9.09 15.74 -4.83
N ASP A 269 -9.14 17.05 -5.11
CA ASP A 269 -8.06 18.00 -4.83
C ASP A 269 -8.55 19.45 -5.03
N LEU A 270 -7.80 20.43 -4.53
CA LEU A 270 -8.10 21.85 -4.70
C LEU A 270 -6.82 22.70 -4.63
N ASN A 271 -6.80 23.81 -5.36
CA ASN A 271 -5.72 24.79 -5.21
C ASN A 271 -6.00 25.77 -4.04
N VAL A 272 -4.97 26.53 -3.67
CA VAL A 272 -5.02 27.45 -2.52
C VAL A 272 -6.09 28.54 -2.69
N GLU A 273 -6.34 28.99 -3.92
CA GLU A 273 -7.37 30.00 -4.19
C GLU A 273 -8.78 29.44 -4.00
N ALA A 274 -9.06 28.21 -4.45
CA ALA A 274 -10.33 27.54 -4.13
C ALA A 274 -10.53 27.35 -2.62
N ALA A 275 -9.47 27.03 -1.88
CA ALA A 275 -9.57 26.86 -0.43
C ALA A 275 -10.04 28.16 0.26
N LYS A 276 -9.57 29.32 -0.22
CA LYS A 276 -10.02 30.63 0.27
C LYS A 276 -11.49 30.89 -0.06
N VAL A 277 -11.89 30.68 -1.32
CA VAL A 277 -13.28 30.90 -1.79
C VAL A 277 -14.27 30.03 -1.02
N LEU A 278 -13.89 28.78 -0.75
CA LEU A 278 -14.70 27.83 0.02
C LEU A 278 -14.62 28.06 1.54
N GLY A 279 -13.64 28.84 2.02
CA GLY A 279 -13.41 29.07 3.44
C GLY A 279 -12.94 27.83 4.20
N VAL A 280 -12.25 26.91 3.52
CA VAL A 280 -11.76 25.65 4.08
C VAL A 280 -10.25 25.63 4.20
N ASP A 281 -9.74 24.78 5.08
CA ASP A 281 -8.32 24.52 5.18
C ASP A 281 -7.88 23.51 4.11
N ALA A 282 -6.94 23.90 3.24
CA ALA A 282 -6.53 23.10 2.09
C ALA A 282 -5.96 21.72 2.49
N ASP A 283 -5.28 21.64 3.63
CA ASP A 283 -4.66 20.39 4.12
C ASP A 283 -5.70 19.36 4.61
N THR A 284 -6.89 19.83 5.00
CA THR A 284 -7.97 18.98 5.53
C THR A 284 -9.13 18.78 4.56
N ALA A 285 -9.26 19.66 3.56
CA ALA A 285 -10.33 19.59 2.57
C ALA A 285 -10.17 18.41 1.60
N VAL A 286 -8.94 18.01 1.25
CA VAL A 286 -8.70 16.87 0.35
C VAL A 286 -9.16 15.55 0.99
N GLY A 287 -10.09 14.86 0.32
CA GLY A 287 -10.72 13.62 0.79
C GLY A 287 -11.87 13.83 1.79
N ALA A 288 -12.22 15.07 2.13
CA ALA A 288 -13.43 15.39 2.89
C ALA A 288 -14.68 15.21 2.02
N PRO A 289 -15.85 14.94 2.63
CA PRO A 289 -17.12 14.92 1.90
C PRO A 289 -17.38 16.24 1.17
N VAL A 290 -17.92 16.20 -0.04
CA VAL A 290 -18.26 17.42 -0.81
C VAL A 290 -19.23 18.29 -0.02
N GLU A 291 -20.14 17.68 0.74
CA GLU A 291 -21.11 18.41 1.56
C GLU A 291 -20.45 19.20 2.70
N GLU A 292 -19.31 18.74 3.20
CA GLU A 292 -18.53 19.47 4.21
C GLU A 292 -17.75 20.61 3.55
N ALA A 293 -17.11 20.35 2.41
CA ALA A 293 -16.34 21.34 1.67
C ALA A 293 -17.21 22.50 1.12
N PHE A 294 -18.43 22.19 0.66
CA PHE A 294 -19.38 23.17 0.12
C PHE A 294 -20.36 23.69 1.17
N ALA A 295 -20.21 23.35 2.45
CA ALA A 295 -21.15 23.77 3.50
C ALA A 295 -21.32 25.29 3.61
N GLY A 296 -20.26 26.05 3.29
CA GLY A 296 -20.29 27.52 3.26
C GLY A 296 -20.93 28.13 2.00
N GLN A 297 -21.18 27.33 0.96
CA GLN A 297 -21.64 27.78 -0.36
C GLN A 297 -22.84 26.93 -0.81
N SER A 298 -24.05 27.26 -0.33
CA SER A 298 -25.26 26.47 -0.62
C SER A 298 -25.53 26.28 -2.12
N VAL A 299 -25.18 27.28 -2.93
CA VAL A 299 -25.35 27.24 -4.38
C VAL A 299 -24.54 26.09 -5.02
N LEU A 300 -23.29 25.89 -4.59
CA LEU A 300 -22.46 24.78 -5.05
C LEU A 300 -23.00 23.43 -4.59
N LEU A 301 -23.47 23.36 -3.34
CA LEU A 301 -23.99 22.12 -2.75
C LEU A 301 -25.29 21.65 -3.43
N ASP A 302 -26.20 22.58 -3.68
CA ASP A 302 -27.48 22.28 -4.33
C ASP A 302 -27.25 21.86 -5.79
N ALA A 303 -26.38 22.57 -6.52
CA ALA A 303 -26.00 22.20 -7.87
C ALA A 303 -25.35 20.81 -7.93
N HIS A 304 -24.40 20.52 -7.04
CA HIS A 304 -23.74 19.21 -7.04
C HIS A 304 -24.71 18.03 -6.83
N ARG A 305 -25.78 18.24 -6.05
CA ARG A 305 -26.80 17.19 -5.77
C ARG A 305 -27.76 16.96 -6.92
N ASP A 306 -28.13 18.02 -7.63
CA ASP A 306 -29.16 17.97 -8.67
C ASP A 306 -28.56 17.85 -10.07
N ASP A 307 -27.78 18.86 -10.49
CA ASP A 307 -27.06 18.92 -11.75
C ASP A 307 -25.83 19.84 -11.60
N PRO A 308 -24.60 19.29 -11.55
CA PRO A 308 -23.39 20.10 -11.39
C PRO A 308 -23.23 21.22 -12.42
N HIS A 309 -23.78 21.07 -13.62
CA HIS A 309 -23.73 22.12 -14.65
C HIS A 309 -24.71 23.27 -14.41
N SER A 310 -25.64 23.14 -13.46
CA SER A 310 -26.64 24.17 -13.18
C SER A 310 -26.08 25.41 -12.49
N VAL A 311 -24.85 25.34 -11.98
CA VAL A 311 -24.17 26.48 -11.33
C VAL A 311 -23.28 27.27 -12.27
N ALA A 312 -23.23 26.90 -13.56
CA ALA A 312 -22.54 27.71 -14.55
C ALA A 312 -23.12 29.12 -14.57
N ASP A 313 -22.26 30.14 -14.50
CA ASP A 313 -22.59 31.57 -14.48
C ASP A 313 -23.26 32.08 -13.18
N GLU A 314 -23.35 31.26 -12.14
CA GLU A 314 -23.71 31.72 -10.79
C GLU A 314 -22.49 32.35 -10.10
N THR A 315 -22.76 33.17 -9.09
CA THR A 315 -21.68 33.80 -8.30
C THR A 315 -21.63 33.31 -6.86
N VAL A 316 -20.42 33.08 -6.37
CA VAL A 316 -20.15 32.77 -4.97
C VAL A 316 -19.31 33.88 -4.34
N SER A 317 -19.48 34.12 -3.05
CA SER A 317 -18.70 35.14 -2.33
C SER A 317 -17.75 34.48 -1.35
N ASP A 318 -16.49 34.92 -1.35
CA ASP A 318 -15.51 34.52 -0.34
C ASP A 318 -16.01 34.99 1.04
N PRO A 319 -16.18 34.07 2.01
CA PRO A 319 -16.72 34.41 3.34
C PRO A 319 -15.82 35.32 4.18
N ILE A 320 -14.54 35.47 3.83
CA ILE A 320 -13.55 36.29 4.53
C ILE A 320 -13.40 37.65 3.86
N SER A 321 -13.12 37.68 2.55
CA SER A 321 -12.86 38.93 1.83
C SER A 321 -14.13 39.64 1.34
N GLY A 322 -15.22 38.88 1.13
CA GLY A 322 -16.44 39.37 0.49
C GLY A 322 -16.31 39.56 -1.03
N GLU A 323 -15.18 39.17 -1.64
CA GLU A 323 -15.02 39.18 -3.09
C GLU A 323 -15.95 38.17 -3.74
N THR A 324 -16.43 38.52 -4.93
CA THR A 324 -17.38 37.70 -5.68
C THR A 324 -16.68 37.03 -6.84
N TYR A 325 -16.97 35.75 -7.04
CA TYR A 325 -16.37 34.88 -8.04
C TYR A 325 -17.46 34.28 -8.91
N GLU A 326 -17.25 34.28 -10.22
CA GLU A 326 -18.06 33.54 -11.19
C GLU A 326 -17.66 32.06 -11.16
N VAL A 327 -18.65 31.18 -11.18
CA VAL A 327 -18.44 29.74 -11.12
C VAL A 327 -18.49 29.13 -12.51
N THR A 328 -17.45 28.39 -12.86
CA THR A 328 -17.42 27.54 -14.06
C THR A 328 -17.43 26.07 -13.65
N VAL A 329 -18.04 25.21 -14.47
CA VAL A 329 -18.05 23.76 -14.22
C VAL A 329 -17.66 22.98 -15.46
N GLU A 330 -16.71 22.06 -15.29
CA GLU A 330 -16.26 21.14 -16.32
C GLU A 330 -16.36 19.70 -15.83
N THR A 331 -16.83 18.79 -16.69
CA THR A 331 -16.78 17.34 -16.40
C THR A 331 -15.40 16.80 -16.77
N VAL A 332 -14.83 16.00 -15.88
CA VAL A 332 -13.53 15.34 -16.09
C VAL A 332 -13.73 13.83 -16.10
N GLU A 333 -13.37 13.21 -17.23
CA GLU A 333 -13.40 11.77 -17.44
C GLU A 333 -11.99 11.32 -17.89
N PRO A 334 -11.12 10.90 -16.96
CA PRO A 334 -9.74 10.59 -17.33
C PRO A 334 -9.65 9.28 -18.12
N ASP A 335 -8.76 9.24 -19.11
CA ASP A 335 -8.59 8.07 -19.97
C ASP A 335 -8.13 6.82 -19.21
N GLY A 336 -8.86 5.72 -19.39
CA GLY A 336 -8.50 4.40 -18.88
C GLY A 336 -8.85 4.14 -17.41
N THR A 337 -9.61 5.04 -16.78
CA THR A 337 -10.21 4.87 -15.46
C THR A 337 -11.74 4.87 -15.56
N PRO A 338 -12.46 4.14 -14.69
CA PRO A 338 -13.93 4.21 -14.64
C PRO A 338 -14.45 5.49 -13.95
N ARG A 339 -13.58 6.41 -13.53
CA ARG A 339 -13.97 7.59 -12.75
C ARG A 339 -14.46 8.74 -13.61
N THR A 340 -15.47 9.42 -13.08
CA THR A 340 -15.99 10.70 -13.54
C THR A 340 -15.98 11.67 -12.37
N GLY A 341 -15.85 12.95 -12.65
CA GLY A 341 -15.91 14.01 -11.64
C GLY A 341 -16.13 15.37 -12.28
N TRP A 342 -16.13 16.40 -11.44
CA TRP A 342 -16.35 17.77 -11.84
C TRP A 342 -15.27 18.69 -11.30
N VAL A 343 -14.90 19.67 -12.12
CA VAL A 343 -14.04 20.78 -11.72
C VAL A 343 -14.91 22.00 -11.59
N TYR A 344 -14.99 22.57 -10.39
CA TYR A 344 -15.58 23.88 -10.18
C TYR A 344 -14.44 24.90 -10.20
N GLY A 345 -14.48 25.82 -11.17
CA GLY A 345 -13.60 26.97 -11.26
C GLY A 345 -14.23 28.21 -10.64
N PHE A 346 -13.39 29.08 -10.09
CA PHE A 346 -13.73 30.33 -9.44
C PHE A 346 -12.87 31.44 -10.05
N GLU A 347 -13.49 32.29 -10.86
CA GLU A 347 -12.84 33.42 -11.51
C GLU A 347 -13.38 34.73 -10.94
N THR A 348 -12.51 35.69 -10.63
CA THR A 348 -12.95 37.00 -10.15
C THR A 348 -13.71 37.75 -11.25
N THR A 349 -14.91 38.22 -10.95
CA THR A 349 -15.63 39.15 -11.83
C THR A 349 -14.90 40.50 -11.85
N GLU A 350 -14.38 40.93 -13.01
CA GLU A 350 -13.74 42.25 -13.21
C GLU A 350 -14.67 43.45 -12.95
#